data_AF-A0A1C2BW26-F1
#
_entry.id   AF-A0A1C2BW26-F1
#
_cell.length_a   1.000
_cell.length_b   1.000
_cell.length_c   1.000
_cell.angle_alpha   90.00
_cell.angle_beta   90.00
_cell.angle_gamma   90.00
#
_symmetry.space_group_name_H-M   'P 1'
#
loop_
_entity.id
_entity.type
_entity.pdbx_description
1 polymer ?
#
loop_
_entity_poly.entity_id
_entity_poly.type
_entity_poly.pdbx_seq_one_letter_code
_entity_poly.pdbx_strand_id
1 'polypeptide(L)'
;MKRQQSGFTLIELIIVIVILGILAITAAPRFFNFGSDARKSTLSGVKGALESASALVYGKAVIAGVQNQPTLAADAVTNPTNVALVFGYPAATAVAIRAAVDLDSDDWNIVPSTADNVPAFGAQGTVSVVISAAGTALGTTEATSCHVIYVQAEDVATKPSVKVFADGC
;
A
#
# COMPACT_ATOMS: atom_id res chain seq x y z
N MET A 1 11.09 -51.72 -38.95
CA MET A 1 10.58 -50.39 -39.35
C MET A 1 11.65 -49.35 -39.03
N LYS A 2 12.28 -48.75 -40.04
CA LYS A 2 13.39 -47.79 -39.87
C LYS A 2 12.76 -46.40 -39.70
N ARG A 3 12.81 -45.83 -38.49
CA ARG A 3 12.33 -44.46 -38.25
C ARG A 3 13.20 -43.49 -39.05
N GLN A 4 12.61 -42.78 -40.00
CA GLN A 4 13.29 -41.66 -40.66
C GLN A 4 13.46 -40.55 -39.63
N GLN A 5 14.71 -40.22 -39.33
CA GLN A 5 15.04 -39.10 -38.47
C GLN A 5 14.97 -37.85 -39.34
N SER A 6 13.84 -37.13 -39.28
CA SER A 6 13.69 -35.82 -39.92
C SER A 6 14.62 -34.84 -39.20
N GLY A 7 15.76 -34.55 -39.82
CA GLY A 7 16.65 -33.48 -39.35
C GLY A 7 16.00 -32.12 -39.53
N PHE A 8 16.26 -31.21 -38.58
CA PHE A 8 15.85 -29.81 -38.68
C PHE A 8 16.60 -29.14 -39.84
N THR A 9 15.91 -28.36 -40.67
CA THR A 9 16.57 -27.64 -41.77
C THR A 9 17.35 -26.43 -41.23
N LEU A 10 18.44 -26.04 -41.91
CA LEU A 10 19.20 -24.84 -41.54
C LEU A 10 18.34 -23.58 -41.55
N ILE A 11 17.37 -23.50 -42.48
CA ILE A 11 16.47 -22.35 -42.59
C ILE A 11 15.49 -22.28 -41.41
N GLU A 12 14.97 -23.41 -40.92
CA GLU A 12 14.12 -23.41 -39.73
C GLU A 12 14.89 -22.90 -38.50
N LEU A 13 16.16 -23.29 -38.34
CA LEU A 13 16.96 -22.80 -37.22
C LEU A 13 17.19 -21.28 -37.31
N ILE A 14 17.47 -20.76 -38.52
CA ILE A 14 17.68 -19.33 -38.76
C ILE A 14 16.39 -18.54 -38.48
N ILE A 15 15.24 -19.03 -38.94
CA ILE A 15 13.96 -18.35 -38.72
C ILE A 15 13.65 -18.27 -37.22
N VAL A 16 13.93 -19.34 -36.46
CA VAL A 16 13.71 -19.36 -35.00
C VAL A 16 14.57 -18.31 -34.30
N ILE A 17 15.87 -18.22 -34.60
CA ILE A 17 16.74 -17.20 -33.96
C ILE A 17 16.36 -15.77 -34.36
N VAL A 18 15.88 -15.55 -35.58
CA VAL A 18 15.41 -14.23 -36.04
C VAL A 18 14.14 -13.83 -35.29
N ILE A 19 13.17 -14.74 -35.17
CA ILE A 19 11.94 -14.49 -34.42
C ILE A 19 12.25 -14.23 -32.94
N LEU A 20 13.11 -15.05 -32.32
CA LEU A 20 13.54 -14.84 -30.93
C LEU A 20 14.28 -13.51 -30.76
N GLY A 21 15.08 -13.07 -31.75
CA GLY A 21 15.76 -11.77 -31.74
C GLY A 21 14.78 -10.59 -31.73
N ILE A 22 13.73 -10.64 -32.57
CA ILE A 22 12.70 -9.59 -32.62
C ILE A 22 11.89 -9.54 -31.31
N LEU A 23 11.52 -10.72 -30.77
CA LEU A 23 10.79 -10.81 -29.51
C LEU A 23 11.64 -10.30 -28.33
N ALA A 24 12.94 -10.60 -28.30
CA ALA A 24 13.84 -10.16 -27.24
C ALA A 24 13.98 -8.62 -27.17
N ILE A 25 14.15 -7.97 -28.33
CA ILE A 25 14.32 -6.50 -28.42
C ILE A 25 13.05 -5.75 -28.00
N THR A 26 11.88 -6.28 -28.33
CA THR A 26 10.59 -5.64 -28.03
C THR A 26 10.11 -5.88 -26.60
N ALA A 27 10.45 -7.03 -26.02
CA ALA A 27 10.09 -7.39 -24.65
C ALA A 27 10.99 -6.72 -23.59
N ALA A 28 12.31 -6.67 -23.82
CA ALA A 28 13.29 -6.22 -22.82
C ALA A 28 13.00 -4.85 -22.18
N PRO A 29 12.56 -3.79 -22.90
CA PRO A 29 12.39 -2.47 -22.31
C PRO A 29 11.29 -2.40 -21.24
N ARG A 30 10.24 -3.23 -21.35
CA ARG A 30 9.11 -3.24 -20.41
C ARG A 30 9.38 -4.11 -19.19
N PHE A 31 10.19 -5.17 -19.32
CA PHE A 31 10.49 -6.09 -18.23
C PHE A 31 11.23 -5.43 -17.05
N PHE A 32 12.03 -4.39 -17.28
CA PHE A 32 12.83 -3.77 -16.23
C PHE A 32 12.03 -2.93 -15.20
N ASN A 33 10.86 -2.38 -15.57
CA ASN A 33 10.11 -1.46 -14.69
C ASN A 33 8.88 -2.09 -14.02
N PHE A 34 8.51 -3.32 -14.37
CA PHE A 34 7.29 -3.95 -13.85
C PHE A 34 7.28 -4.10 -12.32
N GLY A 35 8.44 -4.31 -11.68
CA GLY A 35 8.51 -4.44 -10.22
C GLY A 35 8.17 -3.13 -9.50
N SER A 36 8.77 -2.02 -9.94
CA SER A 36 8.53 -0.68 -9.38
C SER A 36 7.09 -0.23 -9.63
N ASP A 37 6.60 -0.40 -10.86
CA ASP A 37 5.24 -0.02 -11.24
C ASP A 37 4.18 -0.84 -10.49
N ALA A 38 4.43 -2.14 -10.29
CA ALA A 38 3.56 -2.99 -9.50
C ALA A 38 3.48 -2.52 -8.05
N ARG A 39 4.63 -2.24 -7.41
CA ARG A 39 4.68 -1.74 -6.02
C ARG A 39 3.95 -0.40 -5.87
N LYS A 40 4.19 0.54 -6.79
CA LYS A 40 3.48 1.83 -6.85
C LYS A 40 1.97 1.64 -6.94
N SER A 41 1.52 0.71 -7.79
CA SER A 41 0.11 0.37 -7.92
C SER A 41 -0.46 -0.25 -6.64
N THR A 42 0.25 -1.17 -5.99
CA THR A 42 -0.18 -1.77 -4.72
C THR A 42 -0.31 -0.73 -3.62
N LEU A 43 0.66 0.17 -3.46
CA LEU A 43 0.59 1.27 -2.48
C LEU A 43 -0.58 2.23 -2.77
N SER A 44 -0.86 2.50 -4.06
CA SER A 44 -2.03 3.27 -4.47
C SER A 44 -3.34 2.56 -4.12
N GLY A 45 -3.38 1.23 -4.23
CA GLY A 45 -4.50 0.38 -3.78
C GLY A 45 -4.72 0.49 -2.26
N VAL A 46 -3.64 0.42 -1.47
CA VAL A 46 -3.71 0.63 -0.01
C VAL A 46 -4.24 2.01 0.33
N LYS A 47 -3.80 3.06 -0.38
CA LYS A 47 -4.35 4.40 -0.20
C LYS A 47 -5.87 4.42 -0.41
N GLY A 48 -6.36 3.86 -1.52
CA GLY A 48 -7.79 3.83 -1.81
C GLY A 48 -8.59 3.04 -0.75
N ALA A 49 -8.02 1.94 -0.25
CA ALA A 49 -8.63 1.15 0.82
C ALA A 49 -8.73 1.95 2.14
N LEU A 50 -7.68 2.68 2.52
CA LEU A 50 -7.67 3.52 3.72
C LEU A 50 -8.66 4.67 3.64
N GLU A 51 -8.74 5.36 2.48
CA GLU A 51 -9.71 6.43 2.27
C GLU A 51 -11.15 5.90 2.36
N SER A 52 -11.41 4.74 1.74
CA SER A 52 -12.72 4.09 1.78
C SER A 52 -13.10 3.63 3.19
N ALA A 53 -12.18 2.98 3.91
CA ALA A 53 -12.40 2.55 5.28
C ALA A 53 -12.61 3.73 6.23
N SER A 54 -11.86 4.82 6.06
CA SER A 54 -12.04 6.04 6.85
C SER A 54 -13.44 6.63 6.68
N ALA A 55 -13.97 6.66 5.45
CA ALA A 55 -15.32 7.12 5.18
C ALA A 55 -16.39 6.19 5.80
N LEU A 56 -16.20 4.87 5.72
CA LEU A 56 -17.10 3.88 6.32
C LEU A 56 -17.13 3.98 7.85
N VAL A 57 -15.95 4.08 8.47
CA VAL A 57 -15.80 4.23 9.92
C VAL A 57 -16.44 5.53 10.40
N TYR A 58 -16.21 6.64 9.68
CA TYR A 58 -16.87 7.91 9.97
C TYR A 58 -18.39 7.82 9.86
N GLY A 59 -18.92 7.18 8.81
CA GLY A 59 -20.35 6.94 8.66
C GLY A 59 -20.95 6.20 9.87
N LYS A 60 -20.26 5.19 10.39
CA LYS A 60 -20.65 4.49 11.62
C LYS A 60 -20.55 5.38 12.86
N ALA A 61 -19.51 6.20 12.97
CA ALA A 61 -19.33 7.13 14.08
C ALA A 61 -20.45 8.19 14.14
N VAL A 62 -20.92 8.67 12.99
CA VAL A 62 -22.06 9.60 12.89
C VAL A 62 -23.34 8.92 13.35
N ILE A 63 -23.60 7.68 12.92
CA ILE A 63 -24.78 6.91 13.35
C ILE A 63 -24.77 6.68 14.86
N ALA A 64 -23.60 6.42 15.43
CA ALA A 64 -23.41 6.27 16.87
C ALA A 64 -23.41 7.61 17.64
N GLY A 65 -23.40 8.75 16.95
CA GLY A 65 -23.39 10.09 17.56
C GLY A 65 -22.06 10.47 18.22
N VAL A 66 -20.96 9.84 17.82
CA VAL A 66 -19.64 9.98 18.45
C VAL A 66 -18.59 10.65 17.55
N GLN A 67 -18.99 11.14 16.38
CA GLN A 67 -18.12 11.73 15.37
C GLN A 67 -17.34 12.98 15.83
N ASN A 68 -17.82 13.67 16.87
CA ASN A 68 -17.18 14.88 17.38
C ASN A 68 -16.22 14.61 18.55
N GLN A 69 -16.07 13.34 18.95
CA GLN A 69 -15.24 12.99 20.09
C GLN A 69 -13.75 13.02 19.70
N PRO A 70 -12.90 13.74 20.46
CA PRO A 70 -11.49 13.91 20.11
C PRO A 70 -10.71 12.60 20.18
N THR A 71 -11.07 11.71 21.10
CA THR A 71 -10.49 10.37 21.18
C THR A 71 -11.52 9.43 21.78
N LEU A 72 -11.66 8.28 21.16
CA LEU A 72 -12.46 7.17 21.67
C LEU A 72 -11.66 5.90 21.61
N ALA A 73 -11.68 5.17 22.73
CA ALA A 73 -11.17 3.82 22.77
C ALA A 73 -11.93 2.94 21.77
N ALA A 74 -11.27 1.84 21.44
CA ALA A 74 -11.89 0.73 20.76
C ALA A 74 -13.20 0.33 21.53
N ASP A 75 -14.24 -0.11 20.80
CA ASP A 75 -15.57 -0.56 21.27
C ASP A 75 -16.60 0.57 21.47
N ALA A 76 -16.24 1.83 21.23
CA ALA A 76 -17.17 2.96 21.32
C ALA A 76 -18.27 2.95 20.24
N VAL A 77 -18.08 2.19 19.15
CA VAL A 77 -19.04 2.01 18.05
C VAL A 77 -19.33 0.52 17.93
N THR A 78 -20.58 0.11 18.14
CA THR A 78 -20.99 -1.30 18.20
C THR A 78 -20.80 -2.03 16.85
N ASN A 79 -19.77 -2.90 16.79
CA ASN A 79 -19.51 -4.01 15.83
C ASN A 79 -19.28 -3.71 14.32
N PRO A 80 -18.48 -4.53 13.59
CA PRO A 80 -17.76 -5.75 14.00
C PRO A 80 -16.24 -5.57 14.22
N THR A 81 -15.70 -4.37 14.04
CA THR A 81 -14.25 -4.15 14.15
C THR A 81 -13.97 -3.14 15.23
N ASN A 82 -13.11 -3.55 16.17
CA ASN A 82 -12.77 -2.80 17.37
C ASN A 82 -11.81 -1.64 17.02
N VAL A 83 -12.32 -0.60 16.36
CA VAL A 83 -11.53 0.52 15.83
C VAL A 83 -11.53 1.68 16.82
N ALA A 84 -10.37 2.03 17.36
CA ALA A 84 -10.20 3.27 18.12
C ALA A 84 -10.37 4.48 17.19
N LEU A 85 -11.07 5.52 17.66
CA LEU A 85 -11.47 6.67 16.83
C LEU A 85 -10.86 7.98 17.31
N VAL A 86 -10.63 8.87 16.35
CA VAL A 86 -10.25 10.27 16.55
C VAL A 86 -11.13 11.10 15.62
N PHE A 87 -12.01 11.94 16.18
CA PHE A 87 -13.02 12.72 15.46
C PHE A 87 -13.85 11.88 14.46
N GLY A 88 -14.23 10.66 14.88
CA GLY A 88 -15.01 9.72 14.09
C GLY A 88 -14.24 8.95 13.02
N TYR A 89 -12.95 9.23 12.81
CA TYR A 89 -12.09 8.50 11.88
C TYR A 89 -11.19 7.51 12.62
N PRO A 90 -10.59 6.51 11.94
CA PRO A 90 -9.62 5.61 12.56
C PRO A 90 -8.46 6.38 13.20
N ALA A 91 -8.10 6.03 14.43
CA ALA A 91 -6.89 6.54 15.06
C ALA A 91 -5.65 6.07 14.29
N ALA A 92 -4.59 6.89 14.27
CA ALA A 92 -3.29 6.55 13.70
C ALA A 92 -2.54 5.57 14.60
N THR A 93 -3.08 4.36 14.73
CA THR A 93 -2.45 3.24 15.44
C THR A 93 -2.50 2.00 14.55
N ALA A 94 -1.50 1.12 14.68
CA ALA A 94 -1.47 -0.12 13.89
C ALA A 94 -2.73 -0.98 14.12
N VAL A 95 -3.23 -1.02 15.35
CA VAL A 95 -4.42 -1.80 15.71
C VAL A 95 -5.67 -1.22 15.03
N ALA A 96 -5.90 0.09 15.14
CA ALA A 96 -7.08 0.72 14.55
C ALA A 96 -7.08 0.64 13.03
N ILE A 97 -5.92 0.82 12.38
CA ILE A 97 -5.81 0.71 10.93
C ILE A 97 -6.03 -0.72 10.44
N ARG A 98 -5.49 -1.75 11.10
CA ARG A 98 -5.78 -3.16 10.75
C ARG A 98 -7.23 -3.55 11.00
N ALA A 99 -7.88 -2.96 12.00
CA ALA A 99 -9.29 -3.17 12.24
C ALA A 99 -10.18 -2.42 11.23
N ALA A 100 -9.70 -1.32 10.64
CA ALA A 100 -10.42 -0.56 9.62
C ALA A 100 -10.22 -1.11 8.21
N VAL A 101 -9.01 -1.55 7.87
CA VAL A 101 -8.63 -2.13 6.59
C VAL A 101 -7.97 -3.48 6.85
N ASP A 102 -8.41 -4.51 6.15
CA ASP A 102 -7.88 -5.88 6.23
C ASP A 102 -6.46 -5.97 5.61
N LEU A 103 -5.48 -5.42 6.33
CA LEU A 103 -4.06 -5.53 6.02
C LEU A 103 -3.45 -6.56 6.96
N ASP A 104 -3.17 -7.74 6.42
CA ASP A 104 -2.55 -8.83 7.17
C ASP A 104 -1.12 -8.49 7.63
N SER A 105 -0.68 -9.06 8.75
CA SER A 105 0.65 -8.78 9.31
C SER A 105 1.79 -9.45 8.56
N ASP A 106 1.52 -10.51 7.80
CA ASP A 106 2.51 -11.23 7.02
C ASP A 106 2.86 -10.45 5.73
N ASP A 107 1.89 -9.71 5.19
CA ASP A 107 2.04 -8.93 3.95
C ASP A 107 2.36 -7.45 4.20
N TRP A 108 1.86 -6.87 5.30
CA TRP A 108 1.94 -5.44 5.57
C TRP A 108 2.51 -5.11 6.94
N ASN A 109 3.51 -4.23 6.95
CA ASN A 109 4.05 -3.60 8.14
C ASN A 109 3.36 -2.24 8.37
N ILE A 110 2.91 -2.00 9.60
CA ILE A 110 2.32 -0.70 10.01
C ILE A 110 3.06 -0.22 11.24
N VAL A 111 3.78 0.89 11.09
CA VAL A 111 4.63 1.45 12.14
C VAL A 111 4.09 2.82 12.54
N PRO A 112 3.76 3.05 13.82
CA PRO A 112 3.38 4.38 14.29
C PRO A 112 4.58 5.33 14.21
N SER A 113 4.28 6.57 13.85
CA SER A 113 5.24 7.66 13.88
C SER A 113 5.37 8.19 15.31
N THR A 114 6.59 8.58 15.70
CA THR A 114 6.87 9.14 17.04
C THR A 114 7.30 10.61 16.97
N ALA A 115 7.77 11.05 15.81
CA ALA A 115 8.21 12.40 15.51
C ALA A 115 8.11 12.65 14.01
N ASP A 116 8.24 13.90 13.58
CA ASP A 116 8.21 14.23 12.16
C ASP A 116 9.36 13.53 11.41
N ASN A 117 9.03 12.93 10.28
CA ASN A 117 9.91 12.10 9.46
C ASN A 117 10.47 10.84 10.15
N VAL A 118 9.86 10.39 11.26
CA VAL A 118 10.23 9.16 11.98
C VAL A 118 9.02 8.25 12.10
N PRO A 119 9.04 7.00 11.61
CA PRO A 119 10.20 6.23 11.17
C PRO A 119 10.57 6.42 9.69
N ALA A 120 9.78 7.16 8.92
CA ALA A 120 9.95 7.28 7.48
C ALA A 120 9.72 8.72 7.00
N PHE A 121 10.25 9.04 5.82
CA PHE A 121 10.07 10.34 5.18
C PHE A 121 8.59 10.69 5.04
N GLY A 122 8.21 11.91 5.44
CA GLY A 122 6.85 12.42 5.36
C GLY A 122 5.93 12.01 6.53
N ALA A 123 6.43 11.24 7.50
CA ALA A 123 5.70 10.95 8.74
C ALA A 123 5.49 12.25 9.55
N GLN A 124 4.36 12.34 10.24
CA GLN A 124 3.95 13.55 10.97
C GLN A 124 3.62 13.17 12.43
N GLY A 125 4.54 13.44 13.35
CA GLY A 125 4.38 13.25 14.79
C GLY A 125 3.74 11.92 15.22
N THR A 126 3.04 11.92 16.35
CA THR A 126 2.27 10.75 16.84
C THR A 126 0.88 10.62 16.20
N VAL A 127 0.56 11.52 15.26
CA VAL A 127 -0.73 11.58 14.58
C VAL A 127 -0.73 10.80 13.25
N SER A 128 0.34 10.07 12.96
CA SER A 128 0.47 9.31 11.71
C SER A 128 1.01 7.90 11.91
N VAL A 129 0.68 7.03 10.95
CA VAL A 129 1.28 5.71 10.79
C VAL A 129 1.84 5.57 9.39
N VAL A 130 2.94 4.85 9.29
CA VAL A 130 3.59 4.48 8.05
C VAL A 130 3.25 3.03 7.74
N ILE A 131 2.82 2.76 6.51
CA ILE A 131 2.37 1.46 6.04
C ILE A 131 3.27 1.06 4.86
N SER A 132 3.91 -0.09 4.93
CA SER A 132 4.77 -0.63 3.87
C SER A 132 4.55 -2.13 3.72
N ALA A 133 5.02 -2.71 2.61
CA ALA A 133 5.07 -4.16 2.50
C ALA A 133 5.94 -4.76 3.61
N ALA A 134 5.61 -5.95 4.10
CA ALA A 134 6.39 -6.62 5.12
C ALA A 134 7.82 -6.89 4.63
N GLY A 135 8.79 -6.73 5.54
CA GLY A 135 10.22 -6.93 5.24
C GLY A 135 10.88 -5.83 4.39
N THR A 136 10.17 -4.76 4.02
CA THR A 136 10.81 -3.61 3.35
C THR A 136 11.40 -2.62 4.37
N ALA A 137 12.59 -2.11 4.07
CA ALA A 137 13.15 -1.00 4.82
C ALA A 137 12.37 0.28 4.51
N LEU A 138 12.05 1.05 5.54
CA LEU A 138 11.37 2.33 5.36
C LEU A 138 12.36 3.38 4.86
N GLY A 139 11.98 4.09 3.79
CA GLY A 139 12.77 5.18 3.24
C GLY A 139 12.73 6.41 4.15
N THR A 140 13.90 6.93 4.51
CA THR A 140 14.04 8.15 5.31
C THR A 140 14.25 9.41 4.47
N THR A 141 14.36 9.25 3.14
CA THR A 141 14.40 10.33 2.17
C THR A 141 13.32 10.12 1.10
N GLU A 142 12.95 11.18 0.40
CA GLU A 142 11.98 11.11 -0.70
C GLU A 142 12.38 10.07 -1.75
N ALA A 143 13.63 10.09 -2.22
CA ALA A 143 14.14 9.17 -3.24
C ALA A 143 14.22 7.69 -2.80
N THR A 144 14.14 7.40 -1.50
CA THR A 144 14.16 6.02 -0.97
C THR A 144 12.78 5.57 -0.46
N SER A 145 11.78 6.44 -0.57
CA SER A 145 10.45 6.20 -0.01
C SER A 145 9.67 5.16 -0.81
N CYS A 146 9.09 4.19 -0.10
CA CYS A 146 8.24 3.15 -0.69
C CYS A 146 7.20 2.69 0.35
N HIS A 147 6.32 3.61 0.72
CA HIS A 147 5.35 3.46 1.80
C HIS A 147 4.15 4.40 1.63
N VAL A 148 3.06 4.10 2.34
CA VAL A 148 1.88 4.94 2.48
C VAL A 148 1.87 5.55 3.88
N ILE A 149 1.49 6.81 4.00
CA ILE A 149 1.32 7.48 5.30
C ILE A 149 -0.14 7.85 5.47
N TYR A 150 -0.72 7.34 6.56
CA TYR A 150 -2.02 7.76 7.07
C TYR A 150 -1.80 8.75 8.20
N VAL A 151 -2.43 9.92 8.11
CA VAL A 151 -2.43 10.95 9.14
C VAL A 151 -3.88 11.08 9.62
N GLN A 152 -4.11 10.86 10.91
CA GLN A 152 -5.45 10.94 11.50
C GLN A 152 -6.00 12.37 11.46
N ALA A 153 -7.31 12.51 11.70
CA ALA A 153 -7.95 13.82 11.85
C ALA A 153 -7.40 14.59 13.07
N GLU A 154 -7.20 15.89 12.93
CA GLU A 154 -6.79 16.78 14.02
C GLU A 154 -7.97 17.50 14.68
N ASP A 155 -9.09 17.60 13.97
CA ASP A 155 -10.32 18.24 14.41
C ASP A 155 -11.54 17.67 13.65
N VAL A 156 -12.73 18.16 13.99
CA VAL A 156 -14.00 17.73 13.39
C VAL A 156 -14.21 18.18 11.94
N ALA A 157 -13.46 19.17 11.46
CA ALA A 157 -13.58 19.74 10.11
C ALA A 157 -12.55 19.14 9.14
N THR A 158 -11.45 18.61 9.66
CA THR A 158 -10.30 18.12 8.91
C THR A 158 -10.33 16.60 8.81
N LYS A 159 -10.63 16.09 7.61
CA LYS A 159 -10.57 14.65 7.31
C LYS A 159 -9.13 14.12 7.40
N PRO A 160 -8.92 12.85 7.74
CA PRO A 160 -7.60 12.22 7.68
C PRO A 160 -7.02 12.29 6.27
N SER A 161 -5.69 12.34 6.18
CA SER A 161 -4.98 12.40 4.90
C SER A 161 -4.18 11.12 4.65
N VAL A 162 -4.22 10.62 3.42
CA VAL A 162 -3.49 9.43 2.99
C VAL A 162 -2.58 9.79 1.82
N LYS A 163 -1.27 9.69 2.03
CA LYS A 163 -0.25 10.05 1.03
C LYS A 163 0.59 8.84 0.68
N VAL A 164 0.85 8.64 -0.60
CA VAL A 164 1.74 7.58 -1.11
C VAL A 164 3.09 8.23 -1.40
N PHE A 165 4.15 7.64 -0.87
CA PHE A 165 5.53 8.00 -1.15
C PHE A 165 6.20 6.79 -1.81
N ALA A 166 6.45 6.87 -3.11
CA ALA A 166 6.84 5.70 -3.91
C ALA A 166 7.99 5.97 -4.88
N ASP A 167 8.74 7.06 -4.70
CA ASP A 167 9.85 7.42 -5.59
C ASP A 167 11.03 6.43 -5.48
N GLY A 168 11.17 5.77 -4.33
CA GLY A 168 12.14 4.71 -4.09
C GLY A 168 11.62 3.29 -4.30
N CYS A 169 10.38 3.13 -4.78
CA CYS A 169 9.90 1.87 -5.36
C CYS A 169 10.43 1.73 -6.79
#